data_AF-A0A7H0SNI1-F1
#
_entry.id   AF-A0A7H0SNI1-F1
#
_cell.length_a   1.000
_cell.length_b   1.000
_cell.length_c   1.000
_cell.angle_alpha   90.00
_cell.angle_beta   90.00
_cell.angle_gamma   90.00
#
_symmetry.space_group_name_H-M   'P 1'
#
loop_
_entity.id
_entity.type
_entity.pdbx_description
1 polymer ?
#
loop_
_entity_poly.entity_id
_entity_poly.type
_entity_poly.pdbx_seq_one_letter_code
_entity_poly.pdbx_strand_id
1 'polypeptide(L)'
;MEPSAIVRALSQIFQEFDVVPANARSGALPLEVNCGAFQLSCDLVPNRHEFIGATATWLGQLPAQLYVEALSVANSLNREHPWPAVSLVPERNKDLLDVLHDDAGVLNAQAQIVHPLPVDEGQWRSFAASAVASGVVLSQAFSDAFPDYESGQPLHTVITPGPVYFPGVTRDRVRQWFSERGFPDIPFNEEDECFNLSLHNSPVDIVLRNSEVFEVRVAAALPGQGSGSGEADPATAVHVANRLHSLAPLARASVVQEDHRWWVVSSCAVPLGAGVNDYQLDLLVHQGIMQSATLLRAIMHRVQ
;
A
#
# COMPACT_ATOMS: atom_id res chain seq x y z
N MET A 1 -4.98 -22.44 -0.17
CA MET A 1 -3.99 -22.74 -1.23
C MET A 1 -2.72 -23.21 -0.55
N GLU A 2 -2.06 -24.26 -1.03
CA GLU A 2 -0.81 -24.72 -0.40
C GLU A 2 0.34 -23.74 -0.69
N PRO A 3 1.16 -23.36 0.30
CA PRO A 3 2.32 -22.46 0.10
C PRO A 3 3.25 -22.89 -1.05
N SER A 4 3.40 -24.20 -1.25
CA SER A 4 4.22 -24.79 -2.33
C SER A 4 3.72 -24.45 -3.73
N ALA A 5 2.41 -24.28 -3.91
CA ALA A 5 1.80 -23.89 -5.19
C ALA A 5 2.04 -22.39 -5.48
N ILE A 6 1.94 -21.55 -4.44
CA ILE A 6 2.22 -20.11 -4.52
C ILE A 6 3.68 -19.89 -4.93
N VAL A 7 4.62 -20.53 -4.22
CA VAL A 7 6.06 -20.43 -4.49
C VAL A 7 6.37 -20.86 -5.92
N ARG A 8 5.76 -21.95 -6.41
CA ARG A 8 5.98 -22.44 -7.78
C ARG A 8 5.49 -21.45 -8.83
N ALA A 9 4.27 -20.94 -8.69
CA ALA A 9 3.67 -19.99 -9.64
C ALA A 9 4.50 -18.70 -9.71
N LEU A 10 4.79 -18.10 -8.55
CA LEU A 10 5.57 -16.86 -8.49
C LEU A 10 7.01 -17.06 -8.97
N SER A 11 7.66 -18.18 -8.63
CA SER A 11 9.03 -18.44 -9.08
C SER A 11 9.14 -18.52 -10.60
N GLN A 12 8.16 -19.13 -11.27
CA GLN A 12 8.12 -19.18 -12.73
C GLN A 12 7.94 -17.79 -13.32
N ILE A 13 7.03 -16.98 -12.77
CA ILE A 13 6.77 -15.63 -13.26
C ILE A 13 7.98 -14.70 -13.04
N PHE A 14 8.62 -14.74 -11.87
CA PHE A 14 9.80 -13.90 -11.61
C PHE A 14 10.99 -14.25 -12.52
N GLN A 15 11.15 -15.52 -12.88
CA GLN A 15 12.15 -15.92 -13.88
C GLN A 15 11.89 -15.28 -15.25
N GLU A 16 10.63 -15.05 -15.64
CA GLU A 16 10.30 -14.33 -16.88
C GLU A 16 10.63 -12.83 -16.80
N PHE A 17 10.77 -12.28 -15.59
CA PHE A 17 11.23 -10.90 -15.36
C PHE A 17 12.76 -10.79 -15.20
N ASP A 18 13.50 -11.85 -15.54
CA ASP A 18 14.95 -11.97 -15.33
C ASP A 18 15.37 -11.82 -13.85
N VAL A 19 14.46 -12.15 -12.92
CA VAL A 19 14.74 -12.10 -11.48
C VAL A 19 14.70 -13.49 -10.86
N VAL A 20 15.80 -13.89 -10.23
CA VAL A 20 15.96 -15.24 -9.67
C VAL A 20 15.52 -15.24 -8.20
N PRO A 21 14.50 -16.02 -7.81
CA PRO A 21 14.13 -16.14 -6.41
C PRO A 21 15.20 -16.92 -5.62
N ALA A 22 15.62 -16.38 -4.47
CA ALA A 22 16.72 -16.88 -3.67
C ALA A 22 16.42 -18.26 -3.05
N ASN A 23 15.15 -18.53 -2.73
CA ASN A 23 14.71 -19.72 -2.01
C ASN A 23 13.64 -20.55 -2.75
N ALA A 24 13.50 -20.39 -4.07
CA ALA A 24 12.53 -21.13 -4.89
C ALA A 24 12.55 -22.66 -4.68
N ARG A 25 13.73 -23.23 -4.39
CA ARG A 25 13.91 -24.68 -4.19
C ARG A 25 13.33 -25.20 -2.87
N SER A 26 13.12 -24.33 -1.88
CA SER A 26 12.57 -24.71 -0.57
C SER A 26 11.08 -25.02 -0.63
N GLY A 27 10.35 -24.47 -1.61
CA GLY A 27 8.90 -24.54 -1.69
C GLY A 27 8.18 -23.86 -0.52
N ALA A 28 8.90 -23.13 0.34
CA ALA A 28 8.38 -22.46 1.52
C ALA A 28 8.26 -20.94 1.30
N LEU A 29 7.26 -20.34 1.93
CA LEU A 29 7.14 -18.89 2.06
C LEU A 29 7.95 -18.39 3.28
N PRO A 30 8.40 -17.12 3.28
CA PRO A 30 8.26 -16.13 2.21
C PRO A 30 9.12 -16.44 0.98
N LEU A 31 8.66 -16.13 -0.23
CA LEU A 31 9.48 -16.17 -1.44
C LEU A 31 10.31 -14.89 -1.53
N GLU A 32 11.63 -15.01 -1.53
CA GLU A 32 12.54 -13.87 -1.60
C GLU A 32 13.14 -13.72 -3.00
N VAL A 33 13.18 -12.50 -3.52
CA VAL A 33 13.62 -12.18 -4.87
C VAL A 33 14.52 -10.93 -4.80
N ASN A 34 15.73 -11.00 -5.36
CA ASN A 34 16.66 -9.87 -5.39
C ASN A 34 16.53 -9.11 -6.71
N CYS A 35 16.13 -7.84 -6.64
CA CYS A 35 15.80 -6.98 -7.78
C CYS A 35 16.83 -5.86 -7.99
N GLY A 36 18.09 -6.05 -7.59
CA GLY A 36 19.15 -5.05 -7.74
C GLY A 36 19.07 -3.96 -6.68
N ALA A 37 18.20 -2.95 -6.88
CA ALA A 37 18.04 -1.81 -5.97
C ALA A 37 17.16 -2.12 -4.73
N PHE A 38 16.39 -3.20 -4.78
CA PHE A 38 15.48 -3.61 -3.72
C PHE A 38 15.43 -5.13 -3.58
N GLN A 39 15.05 -5.60 -2.40
CA GLN A 39 14.68 -7.00 -2.16
C GLN A 39 13.17 -7.12 -2.07
N LEU A 40 12.58 -8.06 -2.81
CA LEU A 40 11.17 -8.37 -2.76
C LEU A 40 10.93 -9.63 -1.92
N SER A 41 9.94 -9.59 -1.05
CA SER A 41 9.48 -10.73 -0.25
C SER A 41 7.98 -10.92 -0.46
N CYS A 42 7.56 -12.10 -0.92
CA CYS A 42 6.15 -12.43 -1.10
C CYS A 42 5.71 -13.47 -0.06
N ASP A 43 4.62 -13.20 0.66
CA ASP A 43 4.09 -14.09 1.69
C ASP A 43 2.56 -13.93 1.82
N LEU A 44 1.91 -14.84 2.54
CA LEU A 44 0.56 -14.63 3.01
C LEU A 44 0.55 -13.50 4.05
N VAL A 45 -0.48 -12.66 4.01
CA VAL A 45 -0.58 -11.57 4.98
C VAL A 45 -0.84 -12.16 6.37
N PRO A 46 -0.03 -11.82 7.40
CA PRO A 46 -0.21 -12.36 8.75
C PRO A 46 -1.62 -12.11 9.29
N ASN A 47 -2.23 -13.14 9.88
CA ASN A 47 -3.61 -13.11 10.40
C ASN A 47 -4.70 -12.77 9.35
N ARG A 48 -4.34 -12.78 8.06
CA ARG A 48 -5.20 -12.43 6.92
C ARG A 48 -4.90 -13.33 5.72
N HIS A 49 -5.04 -14.65 5.93
CA HIS A 49 -4.76 -15.67 4.92
C HIS A 49 -5.65 -15.61 3.66
N GLU A 50 -6.61 -14.68 3.63
CA GLU A 50 -7.42 -14.31 2.47
C GLU A 50 -6.69 -13.35 1.50
N PHE A 51 -5.46 -12.93 1.83
CA PHE A 51 -4.62 -12.08 0.99
C PHE A 51 -3.20 -12.64 0.82
N ILE A 52 -2.62 -12.41 -0.36
CA ILE A 52 -1.18 -12.49 -0.62
C ILE A 52 -0.60 -11.08 -0.55
N GLY A 53 0.57 -10.93 0.07
CA GLY A 53 1.30 -9.67 0.18
C GLY A 53 2.67 -9.76 -0.49
N ALA A 54 3.14 -8.64 -1.01
CA ALA A 54 4.52 -8.47 -1.44
C ALA A 54 5.11 -7.19 -0.83
N THR A 55 6.29 -7.32 -0.24
CA THR A 55 7.04 -6.23 0.38
C THR A 55 8.34 -6.03 -0.38
N ALA A 56 8.49 -4.89 -1.02
CA ALA A 56 9.75 -4.42 -1.58
C ALA A 56 10.49 -3.60 -0.53
N THR A 57 11.74 -3.95 -0.25
CA THR A 57 12.62 -3.25 0.69
C THR A 57 13.77 -2.62 -0.08
N TRP A 58 13.88 -1.29 -0.04
CA TRP A 58 15.00 -0.57 -0.67
C TRP A 58 16.31 -0.88 0.06
N LEU A 59 17.40 -1.05 -0.70
CA LEU A 59 18.68 -1.49 -0.13
C LEU A 59 19.61 -0.36 0.33
N GLY A 60 19.30 0.91 0.04
CA GLY A 60 20.12 2.08 0.39
C GLY A 60 20.10 2.50 1.87
N GLN A 61 20.06 1.53 2.79
CA GLN A 61 20.08 1.65 4.26
C GLN A 61 20.34 3.08 4.81
N LEU A 62 19.33 3.68 5.45
CA LEU A 62 19.43 5.06 5.96
C LEU A 62 19.76 5.10 7.45
N PRO A 63 20.61 6.01 7.93
CA PRO A 63 20.78 6.26 9.36
C PRO A 63 19.53 6.91 9.97
N ALA A 64 19.32 6.70 11.28
CA ALA A 64 18.22 7.27 12.05
C ALA A 64 18.11 8.81 11.93
N GLN A 65 19.24 9.51 11.77
CA GLN A 65 19.30 10.97 11.61
C GLN A 65 18.49 11.50 10.41
N LEU A 66 18.35 10.71 9.35
CA LEU A 66 17.60 11.08 8.16
C LEU A 66 16.10 10.76 8.26
N TYR A 67 15.63 10.35 9.45
CA TYR A 67 14.24 9.90 9.63
C TYR A 67 13.21 10.90 9.12
N VAL A 68 13.37 12.18 9.46
CA VAL A 68 12.39 13.23 9.08
C VAL A 68 12.32 13.42 7.57
N GLU A 69 13.48 13.45 6.91
CA GLU A 69 13.57 13.61 5.45
C GLU A 69 13.00 12.37 4.75
N ALA A 70 13.36 11.17 5.21
CA ALA A 70 12.86 9.91 4.68
C ALA A 70 11.34 9.78 4.88
N LEU A 71 10.82 10.28 6.00
CA LEU A 71 9.39 10.26 6.32
C LEU A 71 8.62 11.19 5.39
N SER A 72 9.21 12.33 5.01
CA SER A 72 8.66 13.23 4.01
C SER A 72 8.55 12.56 2.64
N VAL A 73 9.59 11.83 2.20
CA VAL A 73 9.58 11.05 0.95
C VAL A 73 8.48 9.98 0.99
N ALA A 74 8.40 9.20 2.07
CA ALA A 74 7.35 8.18 2.24
C ALA A 74 5.93 8.77 2.23
N ASN A 75 5.69 9.90 2.92
CA ASN A 75 4.40 10.57 2.91
C ASN A 75 4.04 11.09 1.50
N SER A 76 5.02 11.61 0.77
CA SER A 76 4.84 12.12 -0.59
C SER A 76 4.46 11.00 -1.55
N LEU A 77 5.14 9.85 -1.49
CA LEU A 77 4.77 8.65 -2.25
C LEU A 77 3.36 8.16 -1.91
N ASN A 78 3.02 8.12 -0.62
CA ASN A 78 1.69 7.72 -0.16
C ASN A 78 0.58 8.69 -0.58
N ARG A 79 0.92 9.94 -0.90
CA ARG A 79 -0.01 10.94 -1.42
C ARG A 79 -0.16 10.84 -2.94
N GLU A 80 0.96 10.73 -3.65
CA GLU A 80 1.03 10.95 -5.10
C GLU A 80 0.68 9.72 -5.92
N HIS A 81 0.98 8.54 -5.39
CA HIS A 81 0.63 7.28 -6.01
C HIS A 81 -0.56 6.67 -5.30
N PRO A 82 -1.46 5.90 -5.95
CA PRO A 82 -2.49 5.13 -5.26
C PRO A 82 -1.92 3.90 -4.55
N TRP A 83 -0.83 3.31 -5.07
CA TRP A 83 -0.07 2.20 -4.50
C TRP A 83 1.41 2.37 -4.91
N PRO A 84 2.38 1.77 -4.20
CA PRO A 84 2.26 0.96 -3.00
C PRO A 84 1.98 1.76 -1.72
N ALA A 85 1.76 1.03 -0.62
CA ALA A 85 1.83 1.58 0.74
C ALA A 85 3.29 1.66 1.18
N VAL A 86 3.81 2.86 1.39
CA VAL A 86 5.22 3.10 1.74
C VAL A 86 5.36 3.37 3.23
N SER A 87 6.30 2.70 3.89
CA SER A 87 6.62 2.93 5.30
C SER A 87 8.13 2.83 5.55
N LEU A 88 8.58 3.53 6.59
CA LEU A 88 9.90 3.38 7.17
C LEU A 88 9.82 2.45 8.36
N VAL A 89 10.64 1.41 8.34
CA VAL A 89 10.77 0.47 9.45
C VAL A 89 12.23 0.38 9.89
N PRO A 90 12.50 0.22 11.19
CA PRO A 90 13.85 -0.08 11.65
C PRO A 90 14.31 -1.45 11.14
N GLU A 91 15.63 -1.67 11.08
CA GLU A 91 16.19 -3.00 10.86
C GLU A 91 15.72 -4.02 11.91
N ARG A 92 15.64 -5.31 11.51
CA ARG A 92 15.00 -6.40 12.25
C ARG A 92 15.27 -6.36 13.77
N ASN A 93 14.22 -6.61 14.57
CA ASN A 93 14.21 -6.72 16.04
C ASN A 93 14.39 -5.42 16.85
N LYS A 94 14.21 -4.24 16.24
CA LYS A 94 14.19 -2.97 16.98
C LYS A 94 12.82 -2.29 16.87
N ASP A 95 12.36 -1.62 17.94
CA ASP A 95 11.23 -0.68 17.82
C ASP A 95 11.73 0.62 17.19
N LEU A 96 10.87 1.29 16.42
CA LEU A 96 11.21 2.58 15.81
C LEU A 96 11.56 3.62 16.90
N LEU A 97 10.88 3.59 18.05
CA LEU A 97 11.17 4.51 19.14
C LEU A 97 12.58 4.32 19.69
N ASP A 98 13.05 3.08 19.79
CA ASP A 98 14.40 2.78 20.29
C ASP A 98 15.45 3.33 19.31
N VAL A 99 15.24 3.12 18.01
CA VAL A 99 16.15 3.61 16.96
C VAL A 99 16.22 5.15 16.93
N LEU A 100 15.07 5.81 17.10
CA LEU A 100 15.01 7.28 17.13
C LEU A 100 15.57 7.86 18.43
N HIS A 101 15.42 7.17 19.56
CA HIS A 101 15.93 7.63 20.84
C HIS A 101 17.45 7.54 20.94
N ASP A 102 18.01 6.42 20.48
CA ASP A 102 19.45 6.18 20.54
C ASP A 102 20.21 6.91 19.41
N ASP A 103 19.49 7.53 18.46
CA ASP A 103 20.01 8.05 17.19
C ASP A 103 20.94 7.04 16.48
N ALA A 104 20.68 5.76 16.72
CA ALA A 104 21.56 4.65 16.40
C ALA A 104 20.76 3.51 15.80
N GLY A 105 20.82 3.39 14.49
CA GLY A 105 20.21 2.29 13.76
C GLY A 105 19.99 2.61 12.30
N VAL A 106 19.66 1.56 11.57
CA VAL A 106 19.33 1.62 10.16
C VAL A 106 17.81 1.62 9.99
N LEU A 107 17.34 2.53 9.16
CA LEU A 107 15.97 2.61 8.66
C LEU A 107 15.93 1.99 7.26
N ASN A 108 14.95 1.14 7.05
CA ASN A 108 14.62 0.55 5.77
C ASN A 108 13.34 1.19 5.24
N ALA A 109 13.38 1.64 4.00
CA ALA A 109 12.18 2.02 3.28
C ALA A 109 11.53 0.76 2.68
N GLN A 110 10.23 0.61 2.90
CA GLN A 110 9.45 -0.53 2.43
C GLN A 110 8.21 -0.08 1.67
N ALA A 111 7.92 -0.76 0.58
CA ALA A 111 6.70 -0.64 -0.19
C ALA A 111 5.92 -1.96 -0.12
N GLN A 112 4.64 -1.89 0.24
CA GLN A 112 3.78 -3.04 0.37
C GLN A 112 2.62 -2.97 -0.63
N ILE A 113 2.34 -4.10 -1.25
CA ILE A 113 1.09 -4.36 -1.98
C ILE A 113 0.47 -5.66 -1.53
N VAL A 114 -0.83 -5.76 -1.75
CA VAL A 114 -1.64 -6.90 -1.35
C VAL A 114 -2.64 -7.23 -2.44
N HIS A 115 -3.01 -8.51 -2.57
CA HIS A 115 -4.02 -8.97 -3.51
C HIS A 115 -4.92 -10.03 -2.86
N PRO A 116 -6.24 -9.97 -3.07
CA PRO A 116 -7.18 -10.94 -2.50
C PRO A 116 -7.04 -12.32 -3.17
N LEU A 117 -7.15 -13.38 -2.37
CA LEU A 117 -7.21 -14.77 -2.80
C LEU A 117 -8.67 -15.23 -3.00
N PRO A 118 -8.92 -16.29 -3.80
CA PRO A 118 -7.96 -17.05 -4.62
C PRO A 118 -7.52 -16.27 -5.86
N VAL A 119 -6.32 -16.57 -6.37
CA VAL A 119 -5.78 -15.94 -7.58
C VAL A 119 -5.59 -16.96 -8.72
N ASP A 120 -5.91 -16.54 -9.95
CA ASP A 120 -5.61 -17.28 -11.17
C ASP A 120 -4.23 -16.92 -11.76
N GLU A 121 -3.85 -17.54 -12.88
CA GLU A 121 -2.56 -17.30 -13.52
C GLU A 121 -2.39 -15.85 -14.01
N GLY A 122 -3.45 -15.23 -14.54
CA GLY A 122 -3.41 -13.83 -14.97
C GLY A 122 -3.21 -12.89 -13.79
N GLN A 123 -3.93 -13.15 -12.69
CA GLN A 123 -3.81 -12.40 -11.44
C GLN A 123 -2.43 -12.58 -10.80
N TRP A 124 -1.83 -13.78 -10.85
CA TRP A 124 -0.46 -13.98 -10.38
C TRP A 124 0.56 -13.13 -11.13
N ARG A 125 0.42 -13.06 -12.46
CA ARG A 125 1.30 -12.24 -13.31
C ARG A 125 1.12 -10.76 -13.01
N SER A 126 -0.12 -10.31 -12.86
CA SER A 126 -0.45 -8.92 -12.50
C SER A 126 0.09 -8.55 -11.11
N PHE A 127 -0.07 -9.42 -10.12
CA PHE A 127 0.46 -9.23 -8.77
C PHE A 127 1.98 -9.14 -8.76
N ALA A 128 2.67 -10.08 -9.42
CA ALA A 128 4.13 -10.08 -9.49
C ALA A 128 4.66 -8.83 -10.23
N ALA A 129 4.03 -8.44 -11.34
CA ALA A 129 4.37 -7.20 -12.06
C ALA A 129 4.21 -5.96 -11.16
N SER A 130 3.10 -5.87 -10.44
CA SER A 130 2.83 -4.76 -9.51
C SER A 130 3.81 -4.74 -8.33
N ALA A 131 4.23 -5.92 -7.86
CA ALA A 131 5.19 -6.07 -6.76
C ALA A 131 6.57 -5.51 -7.15
N VAL A 132 7.04 -5.83 -8.35
CA VAL A 132 8.30 -5.30 -8.86
C VAL A 132 8.16 -3.80 -9.20
N ALA A 133 7.06 -3.37 -9.82
CA ALA A 133 6.80 -1.96 -10.09
C ALA A 133 6.79 -1.11 -8.80
N SER A 134 6.23 -1.66 -7.71
CA SER A 134 6.25 -1.03 -6.39
C SER A 134 7.67 -0.82 -5.87
N GLY A 135 8.53 -1.81 -6.04
CA GLY A 135 9.95 -1.70 -5.69
C GLY A 135 10.70 -0.70 -6.56
N VAL A 136 10.38 -0.61 -7.86
CA VAL A 136 10.97 0.40 -8.76
C VAL A 136 10.56 1.82 -8.34
N VAL A 137 9.28 2.07 -8.08
CA VAL A 137 8.78 3.38 -7.62
C VAL A 137 9.44 3.77 -6.29
N LEU A 138 9.49 2.84 -5.33
CA LEU A 138 10.16 3.05 -4.05
C LEU A 138 11.64 3.39 -4.24
N SER A 139 12.38 2.54 -4.96
CA SER A 139 13.81 2.72 -5.17
C SER A 139 14.13 4.02 -5.90
N GLN A 140 13.36 4.37 -6.93
CA GLN A 140 13.59 5.62 -7.67
C GLN A 140 13.45 6.84 -6.74
N ALA A 141 12.34 6.93 -5.99
CA ALA A 141 12.10 8.06 -5.11
C ALA A 141 13.11 8.18 -3.97
N PHE A 142 13.54 7.05 -3.40
CA PHE A 142 14.55 7.07 -2.33
C PHE A 142 15.96 7.30 -2.86
N SER A 143 16.34 6.72 -4.00
CA SER A 143 17.64 6.99 -4.64
C SER A 143 17.76 8.44 -5.12
N ASP A 144 16.66 9.05 -5.59
CA ASP A 144 16.63 10.47 -5.97
C ASP A 144 16.77 11.40 -4.75
N ALA A 145 16.12 11.05 -3.63
CA ALA A 145 16.20 11.83 -2.40
C ALA A 145 17.52 11.64 -1.64
N PHE A 146 18.15 10.47 -1.76
CA PHE A 146 19.32 10.06 -1.00
C PHE A 146 20.42 9.48 -1.93
N PRO A 147 20.98 10.28 -2.85
CA PRO A 147 21.90 9.80 -3.87
C PRO A 147 23.23 9.27 -3.32
N ASP A 148 23.63 9.69 -2.12
CA ASP A 148 24.85 9.25 -1.44
C ASP A 148 24.71 7.84 -0.82
N TYR A 149 23.51 7.28 -0.82
CA TYR A 149 23.23 5.97 -0.26
C TYR A 149 23.07 4.96 -1.39
N GLU A 150 24.13 4.15 -1.60
CA GLU A 150 24.15 3.15 -2.67
C GLU A 150 23.02 2.15 -2.50
N SER A 151 22.06 2.20 -3.43
CA SER A 151 21.29 1.02 -3.81
C SER A 151 21.96 0.35 -5.00
N GLY A 152 21.75 -0.96 -5.19
CA GLY A 152 22.11 -1.60 -6.46
C GLY A 152 21.48 -0.86 -7.65
N GLN A 153 21.96 -1.14 -8.87
CA GLN A 153 21.40 -0.52 -10.08
C GLN A 153 19.87 -0.80 -10.16
N PRO A 154 19.03 0.22 -10.45
CA PRO A 154 17.60 0.00 -10.63
C PRO A 154 17.36 -1.01 -11.75
N LEU A 155 16.37 -1.89 -11.57
CA LEU A 155 15.87 -2.67 -12.70
C LEU A 155 15.31 -1.70 -13.74
N HIS A 156 15.95 -1.64 -14.91
CA HIS A 156 15.44 -0.91 -16.09
C HIS A 156 14.40 -1.70 -16.88
N THR A 157 14.01 -2.88 -16.40
CA THR A 157 13.09 -3.76 -17.10
C THR A 157 11.72 -3.08 -17.21
N VAL A 158 11.26 -2.84 -18.44
CA VAL A 158 9.89 -2.40 -18.71
C VAL A 158 8.97 -3.57 -18.36
N ILE A 159 8.39 -3.50 -17.17
CA ILE A 159 7.41 -4.48 -16.72
C ILE A 159 6.12 -4.16 -17.44
N THR A 160 5.86 -4.87 -18.52
CA THR A 160 4.59 -4.75 -19.21
C THR A 160 3.56 -5.46 -18.33
N PRO A 161 2.53 -4.76 -17.82
CA PRO A 161 1.43 -5.43 -17.12
C PRO A 161 0.92 -6.55 -18.02
N GLY A 162 0.69 -7.73 -17.43
CA GLY A 162 0.06 -8.84 -18.15
C GLY A 162 -1.27 -8.40 -18.79
N PRO A 163 -1.77 -9.14 -19.79
CA PRO A 163 -3.01 -8.77 -20.46
C PRO A 163 -4.14 -8.52 -19.45
N VAL A 164 -4.92 -7.46 -19.68
CA VAL A 164 -6.10 -7.10 -18.88
C VAL A 164 -7.12 -8.22 -19.02
N TYR A 165 -7.22 -9.07 -18.00
CA TYR A 165 -8.21 -10.13 -17.94
C TYR A 165 -9.52 -9.62 -17.35
N PHE A 166 -10.61 -10.05 -17.98
CA PHE A 166 -11.99 -9.74 -17.62
C PHE A 166 -12.43 -10.45 -16.32
N PRO A 167 -13.41 -9.91 -15.57
CA PRO A 167 -13.93 -8.55 -15.61
C PRO A 167 -13.18 -7.64 -14.62
N GLY A 168 -12.78 -6.44 -15.07
CA GLY A 168 -12.27 -5.38 -14.19
C GLY A 168 -13.33 -4.87 -13.21
N VAL A 169 -12.94 -4.02 -12.25
CA VAL A 169 -13.89 -3.35 -11.36
C VAL A 169 -14.48 -2.16 -12.10
N THR A 170 -15.76 -2.27 -12.48
CA THR A 170 -16.48 -1.20 -13.18
C THR A 170 -17.47 -0.52 -12.25
N ARG A 171 -17.85 0.72 -12.60
CA ARG A 171 -18.94 1.46 -11.93
C ARG A 171 -20.21 0.64 -11.79
N ASP A 172 -20.62 -0.04 -12.87
CA ASP A 172 -21.83 -0.86 -12.87
C ASP A 172 -21.74 -2.05 -11.91
N ARG A 173 -20.59 -2.73 -11.85
CA ARG A 173 -20.37 -3.84 -10.91
C ARG A 173 -20.43 -3.38 -9.46
N VAL A 174 -19.80 -2.24 -9.15
CA VAL A 174 -19.85 -1.66 -7.80
C VAL A 174 -21.28 -1.24 -7.44
N ARG A 175 -22.00 -0.58 -8.36
CA ARG A 175 -23.41 -0.21 -8.15
C ARG A 175 -24.30 -1.43 -7.93
N GLN A 176 -24.13 -2.48 -8.74
CA GLN A 176 -24.88 -3.72 -8.57
C GLN A 176 -24.57 -4.37 -7.21
N TRP A 177 -23.30 -4.41 -6.81
CA TRP A 177 -22.87 -4.95 -5.51
C TRP A 177 -23.57 -4.25 -4.33
N PHE A 178 -23.71 -2.92 -4.37
CA PHE A 178 -24.44 -2.16 -3.36
C PHE A 178 -25.95 -2.40 -3.42
N SER A 179 -26.53 -2.44 -4.63
CA SER A 179 -27.95 -2.72 -4.83
C SER A 179 -28.35 -4.09 -4.24
N GLU A 180 -27.54 -5.12 -4.45
CA GLU A 180 -27.75 -6.47 -3.91
C GLU A 180 -27.73 -6.51 -2.37
N ARG A 181 -27.11 -5.50 -1.74
CA ARG A 181 -27.01 -5.33 -0.28
C ARG A 181 -28.01 -4.32 0.29
N GLY A 182 -28.98 -3.88 -0.53
CA GLY A 182 -30.06 -2.99 -0.09
C GLY A 182 -29.76 -1.49 -0.24
N PHE A 183 -28.72 -1.13 -0.99
CA PHE A 183 -28.36 0.26 -1.27
C PHE A 183 -28.45 0.55 -2.78
N PRO A 184 -29.67 0.68 -3.35
CA PRO A 184 -29.86 0.81 -4.79
C PRO A 184 -29.37 2.15 -5.36
N ASP A 185 -29.39 3.22 -4.55
CA ASP A 185 -29.16 4.60 -4.99
C ASP A 185 -27.92 5.21 -4.32
N ILE A 186 -26.74 4.64 -4.60
CA ILE A 186 -25.47 5.23 -4.16
C ILE A 186 -25.08 6.43 -5.04
N PRO A 187 -24.72 7.59 -4.46
CA PRO A 187 -24.34 8.76 -5.24
C PRO A 187 -22.98 8.53 -5.91
N PHE A 188 -22.88 8.89 -7.18
CA PHE A 188 -21.64 8.84 -7.96
C PHE A 188 -21.29 10.24 -8.44
N ASN A 189 -20.08 10.68 -8.18
CA ASN A 189 -19.53 11.91 -8.72
C ASN A 189 -18.80 11.62 -10.03
N GLU A 190 -19.32 12.14 -11.15
CA GLU A 190 -18.73 11.97 -12.48
C GLU A 190 -17.40 12.75 -12.64
N GLU A 191 -17.22 13.85 -11.89
CA GLU A 191 -16.00 14.67 -11.98
C GLU A 191 -14.81 13.96 -11.34
N ASP A 192 -15.03 13.35 -10.18
CA ASP A 192 -13.98 12.66 -9.43
C ASP A 192 -13.87 11.17 -9.79
N GLU A 193 -14.85 10.65 -10.53
CA GLU A 193 -15.05 9.23 -10.86
C GLU A 193 -15.07 8.34 -9.61
N CYS A 194 -15.87 8.73 -8.61
CA CYS A 194 -15.98 8.01 -7.35
C CYS A 194 -17.42 7.91 -6.82
N PHE A 195 -17.67 6.88 -6.00
CA PHE A 195 -18.87 6.83 -5.15
C PHE A 195 -18.58 7.50 -3.81
N ASN A 196 -19.34 8.53 -3.46
CA ASN A 196 -19.18 9.28 -2.21
C ASN A 196 -20.13 8.75 -1.14
N LEU A 197 -19.59 8.04 -0.17
CA LEU A 197 -20.33 7.41 0.91
C LEU A 197 -19.97 8.08 2.24
N SER A 198 -20.68 7.71 3.30
CA SER A 198 -20.33 8.11 4.66
C SER A 198 -20.42 6.94 5.61
N LEU A 199 -19.39 6.80 6.47
CA LEU A 199 -19.35 5.84 7.55
C LEU A 199 -19.12 6.58 8.87
N HIS A 200 -20.13 6.60 9.75
CA HIS A 200 -20.07 7.31 11.04
C HIS A 200 -19.61 8.79 10.92
N ASN A 201 -20.11 9.51 9.92
CA ASN A 201 -19.74 10.89 9.57
C ASN A 201 -18.33 11.09 9.01
N SER A 202 -17.56 10.01 8.78
CA SER A 202 -16.35 10.07 7.97
C SER A 202 -16.71 9.91 6.48
N PRO A 203 -16.23 10.79 5.58
CA PRO A 203 -16.36 10.59 4.16
C PRO A 203 -15.61 9.32 3.74
N VAL A 204 -16.23 8.53 2.88
CA VAL A 204 -15.66 7.30 2.30
C VAL A 204 -15.84 7.38 0.79
N ASP A 205 -14.75 7.41 0.05
CA ASP A 205 -14.79 7.44 -1.41
C ASP A 205 -14.34 6.10 -1.98
N ILE A 206 -15.11 5.54 -2.91
CA ILE A 206 -14.68 4.40 -3.73
C ILE A 206 -14.30 4.94 -5.10
N VAL A 207 -13.00 5.01 -5.37
CA VAL A 207 -12.43 5.66 -6.56
C VAL A 207 -12.30 4.65 -7.70
N LEU A 208 -12.79 5.02 -8.88
CA LEU A 208 -12.82 4.18 -10.08
C LEU A 208 -12.15 4.81 -11.30
N ARG A 209 -11.39 5.91 -11.10
CA ARG A 209 -10.72 6.68 -12.15
C ARG A 209 -9.76 5.88 -13.03
N ASN A 210 -9.18 4.80 -12.48
CA ASN A 210 -8.31 3.90 -13.22
C ASN A 210 -8.81 2.46 -13.06
N SER A 211 -9.22 1.82 -14.16
CA SER A 211 -9.66 0.41 -14.14
C SER A 211 -8.59 -0.58 -13.67
N GLU A 212 -7.32 -0.16 -13.65
CA GLU A 212 -6.19 -0.95 -13.18
C GLU A 212 -5.99 -0.89 -11.66
N VAL A 213 -6.71 -0.03 -10.94
CA VAL A 213 -6.58 0.13 -9.48
C VAL A 213 -7.95 0.25 -8.84
N PHE A 214 -8.24 -0.60 -7.85
CA PHE A 214 -9.34 -0.40 -6.94
C PHE A 214 -8.85 0.40 -5.74
N GLU A 215 -9.51 1.49 -5.40
CA GLU A 215 -9.14 2.30 -4.24
C GLU A 215 -10.37 2.70 -3.41
N VAL A 216 -10.23 2.53 -2.09
CA VAL A 216 -11.13 3.10 -1.08
C VAL A 216 -10.36 4.14 -0.29
N ARG A 217 -10.89 5.35 -0.17
CA ARG A 217 -10.33 6.45 0.65
C ARG A 217 -11.27 6.79 1.79
N VAL A 218 -10.68 7.12 2.93
CA VAL A 218 -11.38 7.65 4.10
C VAL A 218 -10.56 8.82 4.63
N ALA A 219 -11.17 9.98 4.77
CA ALA A 219 -10.48 11.20 5.20
C ALA A 219 -11.04 11.75 6.51
N ALA A 220 -10.18 12.38 7.31
CA ALA A 220 -10.59 13.19 8.44
C ALA A 220 -9.68 14.42 8.59
N ALA A 221 -10.26 15.56 8.93
CA ALA A 221 -9.51 16.76 9.26
C ALA A 221 -8.82 16.57 10.63
N LEU A 222 -7.57 17.04 10.75
CA LEU A 222 -6.86 17.04 12.02
C LEU A 222 -7.59 17.94 13.05
N PRO A 223 -7.60 17.56 14.34
CA PRO A 223 -8.31 18.32 15.36
C PRO A 223 -7.60 19.65 15.68
N GLY A 224 -8.35 20.59 16.24
CA GLY A 224 -7.80 21.84 16.76
C GLY A 224 -7.50 22.91 15.73
N GLN A 225 -7.81 22.70 14.45
CA GLN A 225 -7.49 23.66 13.37
C GLN A 225 -8.37 24.90 13.42
N GLY A 226 -7.88 25.92 14.12
CA GLY A 226 -8.55 27.20 14.31
C GLY A 226 -8.01 28.00 15.50
N SER A 227 -6.92 28.75 15.30
CA SER A 227 -6.47 29.91 16.13
C SER A 227 -6.41 29.73 17.66
N GLY A 228 -6.37 28.49 18.15
CA GLY A 228 -6.35 28.15 19.56
C GLY A 228 -5.15 27.29 19.91
N SER A 229 -4.66 27.39 21.15
CA SER A 229 -3.62 26.51 21.69
C SER A 229 -4.20 25.09 21.83
N GLY A 230 -3.77 24.17 20.97
CA GLY A 230 -4.29 22.80 20.88
C GLY A 230 -4.34 22.23 19.46
N GLU A 231 -3.69 22.88 18.48
CA GLU A 231 -3.58 22.38 17.11
C GLU A 231 -2.78 21.07 17.07
N ALA A 232 -3.36 20.02 16.50
CA ALA A 232 -2.61 18.80 16.22
C ALA A 232 -1.51 19.10 15.19
N ASP A 233 -0.28 18.74 15.55
CA ASP A 233 0.88 18.91 14.69
C ASP A 233 0.83 17.90 13.51
N PRO A 234 0.81 18.38 12.25
CA PRO A 234 0.83 17.52 11.08
C PRO A 234 2.04 16.58 11.06
N ALA A 235 3.21 17.00 11.56
CA ALA A 235 4.40 16.14 11.57
C ALA A 235 4.20 14.94 12.51
N THR A 236 3.58 15.16 13.67
CA THR A 236 3.15 14.09 14.58
C THR A 236 2.18 13.13 13.88
N ALA A 237 1.22 13.64 13.11
CA ALA A 237 0.30 12.79 12.36
C ALA A 237 1.00 11.93 11.29
N VAL A 238 1.98 12.48 10.57
CA VAL A 238 2.79 11.72 9.59
C VAL A 238 3.59 10.61 10.30
N HIS A 239 4.23 10.91 11.43
CA HIS A 239 4.97 9.93 12.22
C HIS A 239 4.07 8.78 12.69
N VAL A 240 2.90 9.11 13.25
CA VAL A 240 1.92 8.14 13.72
C VAL A 240 1.39 7.28 12.57
N ALA A 241 1.09 7.88 11.42
CA ALA A 241 0.65 7.17 10.23
C ALA A 241 1.67 6.11 9.81
N ASN A 242 2.95 6.50 9.66
CA ASN A 242 4.03 5.58 9.28
C ASN A 242 4.16 4.40 10.26
N ARG A 243 4.10 4.64 11.57
CA ARG A 243 4.18 3.57 12.58
C ARG A 243 3.03 2.58 12.47
N LEU A 244 1.84 3.08 12.15
CA LEU A 244 0.61 2.28 12.15
C LEU A 244 0.39 1.51 10.85
N HIS A 245 1.12 1.77 9.77
CA HIS A 245 1.00 0.99 8.51
C HIS A 245 1.25 -0.51 8.75
N SER A 246 2.16 -0.87 9.66
CA SER A 246 2.41 -2.27 10.04
C SER A 246 1.18 -2.98 10.65
N LEU A 247 0.21 -2.24 11.20
CA LEU A 247 -1.01 -2.79 11.80
C LEU A 247 -2.16 -2.92 10.80
N ALA A 248 -2.06 -2.30 9.63
CA ALA A 248 -3.10 -2.25 8.61
C ALA A 248 -2.50 -2.60 7.24
N PRO A 249 -2.23 -3.88 6.96
CA PRO A 249 -1.48 -4.30 5.77
C PRO A 249 -2.16 -3.96 4.43
N LEU A 250 -3.47 -3.66 4.45
CA LEU A 250 -4.20 -3.20 3.26
C LEU A 250 -4.37 -1.68 3.18
N ALA A 251 -4.11 -0.94 4.26
CA ALA A 251 -4.34 0.49 4.31
C ALA A 251 -3.06 1.26 4.57
N ARG A 252 -2.88 2.33 3.81
CA ARG A 252 -1.89 3.37 4.08
C ARG A 252 -2.59 4.63 4.54
N ALA A 253 -1.79 5.57 5.01
CA ALA A 253 -2.25 6.90 5.36
C ALA A 253 -1.19 7.93 4.98
N SER A 254 -1.65 9.06 4.47
CA SER A 254 -0.85 10.24 4.20
C SER A 254 -1.52 11.47 4.83
N VAL A 255 -0.71 12.48 5.12
CA VAL A 255 -1.18 13.78 5.60
C VAL A 255 -1.06 14.79 4.47
N VAL A 256 -2.16 15.48 4.18
CA VAL A 256 -2.27 16.44 3.08
C VAL A 256 -2.82 17.77 3.58
N GLN A 257 -2.49 18.86 2.89
CA GLN A 257 -3.06 20.18 3.15
C GLN A 257 -4.01 20.55 2.01
N GLU A 258 -5.28 20.74 2.33
CA GLU A 258 -6.34 21.13 1.40
C GLU A 258 -7.19 22.23 2.05
N ASP A 259 -7.52 23.28 1.30
CA ASP A 259 -8.31 24.43 1.77
C ASP A 259 -7.83 25.02 3.10
N HIS A 260 -6.51 25.19 3.24
CA HIS A 260 -5.84 25.67 4.45
C HIS A 260 -6.04 24.78 5.69
N ARG A 261 -6.50 23.54 5.52
CA ARG A 261 -6.67 22.55 6.59
C ARG A 261 -5.79 21.34 6.32
N TRP A 262 -5.36 20.67 7.38
CA TRP A 262 -4.68 19.41 7.28
C TRP A 262 -5.65 18.25 7.44
N TRP A 263 -5.50 17.28 6.56
CA TRP A 263 -6.29 16.08 6.51
C TRP A 263 -5.38 14.87 6.64
N VAL A 264 -5.86 13.85 7.33
CA VAL A 264 -5.31 12.50 7.23
C VAL A 264 -6.21 11.76 6.26
N VAL A 265 -5.61 11.28 5.17
CA VAL A 265 -6.29 10.44 4.19
C VAL A 265 -5.74 9.03 4.35
N SER A 266 -6.61 8.11 4.76
CA SER A 266 -6.30 6.69 4.75
C SER A 266 -6.89 6.04 3.50
N SER A 267 -6.11 5.22 2.82
CA SER A 267 -6.54 4.56 1.60
C SER A 267 -6.15 3.09 1.57
N CYS A 268 -7.03 2.24 1.07
CA CYS A 268 -6.73 0.89 0.65
C CYS A 268 -6.77 0.85 -0.87
N ALA A 269 -5.63 0.58 -1.50
CA ALA A 269 -5.53 0.50 -2.95
C ALA A 269 -4.92 -0.83 -3.38
N VAL A 270 -5.53 -1.48 -4.35
CA VAL A 270 -5.08 -2.76 -4.89
C VAL A 270 -4.94 -2.67 -6.40
N PRO A 271 -3.76 -2.99 -6.96
CA PRO A 271 -3.60 -3.10 -8.40
C PRO A 271 -4.43 -4.29 -8.88
N LEU A 272 -5.38 -4.02 -9.77
CA LEU A 272 -6.34 -4.99 -10.28
C LEU A 272 -5.85 -5.69 -11.54
N GLY A 273 -5.05 -5.04 -12.39
CA GLY A 273 -4.57 -5.51 -13.71
C GLY A 273 -5.43 -6.58 -14.39
N ALA A 274 -5.26 -7.85 -14.02
CA ALA A 274 -6.02 -9.01 -14.50
C ALA A 274 -7.49 -9.13 -14.00
N GLY A 275 -8.04 -8.11 -13.34
CA GLY A 275 -9.41 -8.07 -12.83
C GLY A 275 -9.60 -8.81 -11.50
N VAL A 276 -10.83 -8.77 -10.99
CA VAL A 276 -11.25 -9.47 -9.76
C VAL A 276 -12.66 -10.04 -9.91
N ASN A 277 -12.88 -11.21 -9.31
CA ASN A 277 -14.21 -11.81 -9.22
C ASN A 277 -15.06 -11.13 -8.11
N ASP A 278 -16.35 -11.47 -8.04
CA ASP A 278 -17.28 -10.80 -7.11
C ASP A 278 -16.95 -11.06 -5.63
N TYR A 279 -16.38 -12.21 -5.30
CA TYR A 279 -15.91 -12.52 -3.95
C TYR A 279 -14.70 -11.66 -3.57
N GLN A 280 -13.74 -11.51 -4.47
CA GLN A 280 -12.59 -10.62 -4.30
C GLN A 280 -13.03 -9.15 -4.20
N LEU A 281 -14.01 -8.73 -5.02
CA LEU A 281 -14.59 -7.38 -4.93
C LEU A 281 -15.25 -7.14 -3.56
N ASP A 282 -16.03 -8.11 -3.05
CA ASP A 282 -16.62 -8.03 -1.71
C ASP A 282 -15.57 -7.88 -0.62
N LEU A 283 -14.50 -8.69 -0.66
CA LEU A 283 -13.38 -8.57 0.26
C LEU A 283 -12.71 -7.20 0.17
N LEU A 284 -12.44 -6.70 -1.05
CA LEU A 284 -11.77 -5.43 -1.26
C LEU A 284 -12.60 -4.24 -0.77
N VAL A 285 -13.89 -4.18 -1.10
CA VAL A 285 -14.77 -3.09 -0.63
C VAL A 285 -14.88 -3.14 0.90
N HIS A 286 -15.18 -4.31 1.48
CA HIS A 286 -15.37 -4.44 2.92
C HIS A 286 -14.08 -4.15 3.68
N GLN A 287 -12.99 -4.86 3.36
CA GLN A 287 -11.71 -4.70 4.05
C GLN A 287 -11.09 -3.33 3.78
N GLY A 288 -11.27 -2.78 2.57
CA GLY A 288 -10.76 -1.46 2.22
C GLY A 288 -11.40 -0.36 3.07
N ILE A 289 -12.72 -0.39 3.22
CA ILE A 289 -13.45 0.54 4.11
C ILE A 289 -13.01 0.32 5.57
N MET A 290 -13.06 -0.93 6.05
CA MET A 290 -12.81 -1.23 7.45
C MET A 290 -11.38 -0.92 7.89
N GLN A 291 -10.37 -1.27 7.08
CA GLN A 291 -8.97 -1.03 7.44
C GLN A 291 -8.60 0.43 7.32
N SER A 292 -9.07 1.13 6.28
CA SER A 292 -8.83 2.58 6.15
C SER A 292 -9.49 3.36 7.28
N ALA A 293 -10.75 3.05 7.62
CA ALA A 293 -11.43 3.69 8.75
C ALA A 293 -10.83 3.32 10.11
N THR A 294 -10.29 2.11 10.28
CA THR A 294 -9.64 1.69 11.54
C THR A 294 -8.28 2.37 11.70
N LEU A 295 -7.47 2.39 10.64
CA LEU A 295 -6.18 3.08 10.63
C LEU A 295 -6.37 4.57 10.90
N LEU A 296 -7.32 5.21 10.21
CA LEU A 296 -7.65 6.62 10.42
C LEU A 296 -8.06 6.88 11.87
N ARG A 297 -8.97 6.10 12.44
CA ARG A 297 -9.38 6.25 13.85
C ARG A 297 -8.20 6.08 14.82
N ALA A 298 -7.31 5.13 14.56
CA ALA A 298 -6.13 4.91 15.38
C ALA A 298 -5.15 6.09 15.32
N ILE A 299 -4.96 6.69 14.14
CA ILE A 299 -4.17 7.91 13.98
C ILE A 299 -4.82 9.06 14.74
N MET A 300 -6.11 9.31 14.50
CA MET A 300 -6.86 10.41 15.11
C MET A 300 -6.88 10.34 16.63
N HIS A 301 -6.96 9.15 17.22
CA HIS A 301 -6.89 8.96 18.67
C HIS A 301 -5.49 9.26 19.25
N ARG A 302 -4.42 9.11 18.47
CA ARG A 302 -3.03 9.32 18.93
C ARG A 302 -2.52 10.74 18.75
N VAL A 303 -3.19 11.54 17.92
CA VAL A 303 -2.83 12.95 17.65
C VAL A 303 -3.70 13.94 18.43
N GLN A 304 -4.68 13.45 19.19
CA GLN A 304 -5.49 14.20 20.17
C GLN A 304 -4.77 14.24 21.53
#